data_AF-A0A5S3VYW6-F1
#
_entry.id   AF-A0A5S3VYW6-F1
#
_cell.length_a   1.000
_cell.length_b   1.000
_cell.length_c   1.000
_cell.angle_alpha   90.00
_cell.angle_beta   90.00
_cell.angle_gamma   90.00
#
_symmetry.space_group_name_H-M   'P 1'
#
loop_
_entity.id
_entity.type
_entity.pdbx_description
1 polymer ?
#
loop_
_entity_poly.entity_id
_entity_poly.type
_entity_poly.pdbx_seq_one_letter_code
_entity_poly.pdbx_strand_id
1 'polypeptide(L)' 'KGGACGRRLDFMMQEFNRESNTLASKSINSGITNAAVELKVLIEQMREQIQNIE' A
#
# COMPACT_ATOMS: atom_id res chain seq x y z
N LYS A 1 -20.36 -8.70 5.32
CA LYS A 1 -19.43 -9.32 6.30
C LYS A 1 -18.19 -9.75 5.52
N GLY A 2 -17.33 -8.80 5.23
CA GLY A 2 -15.99 -9.00 4.70
C GLY A 2 -15.33 -10.12 5.47
N GLY A 3 -15.15 -11.25 4.78
CA GLY A 3 -14.63 -12.48 5.37
C GLY A 3 -13.15 -12.34 5.72
N ALA A 4 -12.55 -13.45 6.15
CA ALA A 4 -11.10 -13.57 6.40
C ALA A 4 -10.22 -13.04 5.25
N CYS A 5 -10.75 -12.98 4.02
CA CYS A 5 -10.10 -12.39 2.86
C CYS A 5 -9.86 -10.88 2.99
N GLY A 6 -10.84 -10.08 3.44
CA GLY A 6 -10.68 -8.62 3.55
C GLY A 6 -9.61 -8.26 4.60
N ARG A 7 -9.65 -8.91 5.77
CA ARG A 7 -8.58 -8.82 6.77
C ARG A 7 -7.19 -9.19 6.25
N ARG A 8 -7.08 -10.22 5.40
CA ARG A 8 -5.79 -10.63 4.81
C ARG A 8 -5.29 -9.57 3.82
N LEU A 9 -6.18 -9.01 3.00
CA LEU A 9 -5.84 -7.95 2.06
C LEU A 9 -5.42 -6.67 2.79
N ASP A 10 -6.11 -6.30 3.87
CA ASP A 10 -5.75 -5.18 4.74
C ASP A 10 -4.35 -5.34 5.35
N PHE A 11 -4.00 -6.56 5.80
CA PHE A 11 -2.65 -6.86 6.26
C PHE A 11 -1.62 -6.65 5.15
N MET A 12 -1.89 -7.14 3.93
CA MET A 12 -0.99 -6.92 2.79
C MET A 12 -0.84 -5.44 2.45
N MET A 13 -1.90 -4.63 2.52
CA MET A 13 -1.81 -3.19 2.29
C MET A 13 -0.94 -2.49 3.36
N GLN A 14 -0.95 -2.97 4.60
CA GLN A 14 -0.04 -2.48 5.64
C GLN A 14 1.42 -2.80 5.34
N GLU A 15 1.72 -4.03 4.88
CA GLU A 15 3.09 -4.40 4.50
C GLU A 15 3.58 -3.60 3.28
N PHE A 16 2.73 -3.39 2.28
CA PHE A 16 3.09 -2.57 1.13
C PHE A 16 3.32 -1.10 1.50
N ASN A 17 2.55 -0.55 2.45
CA ASN A 17 2.78 0.81 2.93
C ASN A 17 4.12 0.92 3.66
N ARG A 18 4.47 -0.07 4.50
CA ARG A 18 5.79 -0.16 5.14
C ARG A 18 6.91 -0.17 4.09
N GLU A 19 6.80 -1.01 3.07
CA GLU A 19 7.83 -1.13 2.04
C GLU A 19 7.95 0.15 1.21
N SER A 20 6.82 0.77 0.83
CA SER A 20 6.84 2.05 0.13
C SER A 20 7.52 3.16 0.95
N ASN A 21 7.34 3.19 2.28
CA ASN A 21 8.08 4.10 3.16
C ASN A 21 9.59 3.83 3.14
N THR A 22 10.01 2.57 3.13
CA THR A 22 11.43 2.20 2.99
C THR A 22 11.99 2.70 1.65
N LEU A 23 11.30 2.43 0.54
CA LEU A 23 11.73 2.88 -0.79
C LEU A 23 11.82 4.41 -0.87
N ALA A 24 10.82 5.13 -0.37
CA ALA A 24 10.82 6.60 -0.39
C ALA A 24 11.91 7.23 0.49
N SER A 25 12.27 6.59 1.61
CA SER A 25 13.22 7.16 2.59
C SER A 25 14.65 6.65 2.46
N LYS A 26 14.88 5.52 1.79
CA LYS A 26 16.20 4.87 1.67
C LYS A 26 16.71 4.76 0.24
N SER A 27 15.90 5.02 -0.78
CA SER A 27 16.38 5.06 -2.16
C SER A 27 17.32 6.24 -2.41
N ILE A 28 18.40 5.99 -3.14
CA ILE A 28 19.33 7.01 -3.65
C ILE A 28 18.87 7.51 -5.03
N ASN A 29 18.05 6.72 -5.73
CA ASN A 29 17.52 7.07 -7.04
C ASN A 29 16.19 7.83 -6.88
N SER A 30 16.15 9.05 -7.42
CA SER A 30 14.96 9.92 -7.37
C SER A 30 13.74 9.35 -8.11
N GLY A 31 13.96 8.60 -9.20
CA GLY A 31 12.89 7.89 -9.91
C GLY A 31 12.21 6.84 -9.04
N ILE A 32 13.01 6.07 -8.27
CA ILE A 32 12.46 5.10 -7.31
C ILE A 32 11.71 5.80 -6.18
N THR A 33 12.23 6.93 -5.67
CA THR A 33 11.55 7.72 -4.64
C THR A 33 10.20 8.24 -5.14
N ASN A 34 10.14 8.75 -6.37
CA ASN A 34 8.89 9.22 -6.98
C ASN A 34 7.89 8.08 -7.18
N ALA A 35 8.35 6.95 -7.73
CA ALA A 35 7.53 5.75 -7.88
C ALA A 35 6.99 5.24 -6.54
N ALA A 36 7.78 5.34 -5.45
CA ALA A 36 7.33 4.98 -4.12
C ALA A 36 6.20 5.91 -3.62
N VAL A 37 6.25 7.21 -3.91
CA VAL A 37 5.18 8.15 -3.58
C VAL A 37 3.89 7.82 -4.35
N GLU A 38 3.99 7.54 -5.64
CA GLU A 38 2.85 7.10 -6.46
C GLU A 38 2.25 5.78 -5.94
N LEU A 39 3.11 4.84 -5.56
CA LEU A 39 2.69 3.58 -4.95
C LEU A 39 1.87 3.77 -3.67
N LYS A 40 2.17 4.79 -2.85
CA LYS A 40 1.34 5.09 -1.65
C LYS A 40 -0.09 5.45 -2.02
N VAL A 41 -0.28 6.20 -3.09
CA VAL A 41 -1.62 6.57 -3.56
C VAL A 41 -2.40 5.32 -3.98
N LEU A 42 -1.76 4.42 -4.73
CA LEU A 42 -2.37 3.15 -5.14
C LEU A 42 -2.71 2.26 -3.95
N ILE A 43 -1.86 2.21 -2.92
CA ILE A 43 -2.13 1.45 -1.69
C ILE A 43 -3.38 1.99 -0.98
N GLU A 44 -3.52 3.30 -0.82
CA GLU A 44 -4.72 3.88 -0.17
C GLU A 44 -6.00 3.61 -0.98
N GLN A 45 -5.94 3.72 -2.31
CA GLN A 45 -7.06 3.35 -3.17
C GLN A 45 -7.45 1.88 -3.00
N MET A 46 -6.47 0.97 -2.91
CA MET A 46 -6.73 -0.45 -2.68
C MET A 46 -7.35 -0.71 -1.31
N ARG A 47 -6.96 0.02 -0.26
CA ARG A 47 -7.59 -0.07 1.07
C ARG A 47 -9.06 0.35 1.03
N GLU A 48 -9.37 1.43 0.32
CA GLU A 48 -10.75 1.87 0.12
C GLU A 48 -11.56 0.80 -0.62
N GLN A 49 -11.00 0.19 -1.67
CA GLN A 49 -11.67 -0.91 -2.38
C GLN A 49 -11.93 -2.11 -1.48
N ILE A 50 -10.96 -2.49 -0.63
CA ILE A 50 -11.13 -3.58 0.33
C ILE A 50 -12.29 -3.28 1.27
N GLN A 51 -12.35 -2.08 1.84
CA GLN A 51 -13.44 -1.68 2.75
C GLN A 51 -14.82 -1.67 2.06
N ASN A 52 -14.89 -1.27 0.79
CA ASN A 52 -16.14 -1.21 0.04
C ASN A 52 -16.74 -2.59 -0.29
N ILE A 53 -15.93 -3.66 -0.30
CA ILE A 53 -16.37 -5.04 -0.58
C ILE A 53 -16.62 -5.88 0.68
N GLU A 54 -16.37 -5.33 1.87
CA GLU A 54 -16.67 -5.97 3.16
C GLU A 54 -18.13 -5.79 3.61
#